data_AF-Q8HXD9-F1
#
_entry.id   AF-Q8HXD9-F1
#
_cell.length_a   1.000
_cell.length_b   1.000
_cell.length_c   1.000
_cell.angle_alpha   90.00
_cell.angle_beta   90.00
_cell.angle_gamma   90.00
#
_symmetry.space_group_name_H-M   'P 1'
#
loop_
_entity.id
_entity.type
_entity.pdbx_description
1 polymer ?
#
loop_
_entity_poly.entity_id
_entity_poly.type
_entity_poly.pdbx_seq_one_letter_code
_entity_poly.pdbx_strand_id
1 'polypeptide(L)'
;MYTAQKNNKKLKALYEQSLHIKSAIPHPLIMGVIRECGGKMHLREGEFEKAHTDFFEAFKNYDESGSPRRTTCLKYLVLANMLMKSGINPFDSQEAKPYKNDPEILAMTNLVR
;
A
#
# COMPACT_ATOMS: atom_id res chain seq x y z
N MET A 1 -0.81 -5.49 -19.41
CA MET A 1 -0.05 -5.27 -18.15
C MET A 1 0.38 -6.61 -17.56
N TYR A 2 1.58 -6.71 -16.98
CA TYR A 2 2.14 -7.97 -16.45
C TYR A 2 1.29 -8.63 -15.36
N THR A 3 0.56 -7.85 -14.56
CA THR A 3 -0.40 -8.36 -13.55
C THR A 3 -1.51 -9.22 -14.16
N ALA A 4 -2.05 -8.84 -15.33
CA ALA A 4 -3.08 -9.59 -16.03
C ALA A 4 -2.53 -10.88 -16.66
N GLN A 5 -1.24 -10.87 -17.01
CA GLN A 5 -0.53 -12.04 -17.53
C GLN A 5 0.01 -12.95 -16.43
N LYS A 6 -0.22 -12.61 -15.15
CA LYS A 6 0.38 -13.28 -13.98
C LYS A 6 1.92 -13.39 -14.06
N ASN A 7 2.56 -12.45 -14.77
CA ASN A 7 4.01 -12.44 -14.95
C ASN A 7 4.69 -11.64 -13.83
N ASN A 8 4.74 -12.21 -12.63
CA ASN A 8 5.30 -11.54 -11.46
C ASN A 8 6.79 -11.22 -11.61
N LYS A 9 7.57 -12.08 -12.29
CA LYS A 9 9.01 -11.85 -12.50
C LYS A 9 9.28 -10.54 -13.24
N LYS A 10 8.56 -10.29 -14.35
CA LYS A 10 8.69 -9.04 -15.10
C LYS A 10 8.09 -7.85 -14.36
N LEU A 11 7.01 -8.07 -13.60
CA LEU A 11 6.41 -7.03 -12.76
C LEU A 11 7.39 -6.54 -11.68
N LYS A 12 8.10 -7.46 -11.02
CA LYS A 12 9.09 -7.16 -9.99
C LYS A 12 10.26 -6.36 -10.54
N ALA A 13 10.83 -6.80 -11.66
CA ALA A 13 11.90 -6.07 -12.34
C ALA A 13 11.48 -4.64 -12.72
N LEU A 14 10.27 -4.46 -13.26
CA LEU A 14 9.75 -3.14 -13.61
C LEU A 14 9.51 -2.26 -12.37
N TYR A 15 8.95 -2.84 -11.31
CA TYR A 15 8.73 -2.16 -10.04
C TYR A 15 10.04 -1.65 -9.44
N GLU A 16 11.03 -2.53 -9.31
CA GLU A 16 12.36 -2.18 -8.80
C GLU A 16 13.00 -1.08 -9.64
N GLN A 17 12.98 -1.18 -10.97
CA GLN A 17 13.48 -0.11 -11.85
C GLN A 17 12.77 1.23 -11.62
N SER A 18 11.44 1.20 -11.40
CA SER A 18 10.64 2.41 -11.17
C SER A 18 11.04 3.13 -9.88
N LEU A 19 11.45 2.38 -8.84
CA LEU A 19 11.96 2.96 -7.58
C LEU A 19 13.31 3.66 -7.72
N HIS A 20 14.11 3.30 -8.74
CA HIS A 20 15.45 3.87 -8.97
C HIS A 20 15.44 5.15 -9.81
N ILE A 21 14.27 5.62 -10.25
CA ILE A 21 14.15 6.86 -11.03
C ILE A 21 14.42 8.04 -10.10
N LYS A 22 15.64 8.61 -10.20
CA LYS A 22 16.11 9.75 -9.40
C LYS A 22 16.13 11.09 -10.15
N SER A 23 15.90 11.07 -11.46
CA SER A 23 16.12 12.23 -12.34
C SER A 23 15.03 13.31 -12.21
N ALA A 24 13.91 13.03 -11.54
CA ALA A 24 12.90 14.00 -11.18
C ALA A 24 12.28 13.58 -9.85
N ILE A 25 11.88 14.55 -9.00
CA ILE A 25 11.06 14.27 -7.82
C ILE A 25 9.72 13.73 -8.33
N PRO A 26 9.39 12.44 -8.14
CA PRO A 26 8.15 11.89 -8.65
C PRO A 26 6.99 12.51 -7.89
N HIS A 27 5.99 13.04 -8.61
CA HIS A 27 4.79 13.58 -7.98
C HIS A 27 4.14 12.52 -7.07
N PRO A 28 3.64 12.87 -5.86
CA PRO A 28 3.12 11.88 -4.91
C PRO A 28 2.08 10.94 -5.52
N LEU A 29 1.18 11.44 -6.37
CA LEU A 29 0.23 10.60 -7.12
C LEU A 29 0.91 9.46 -7.93
N ILE A 30 2.01 9.76 -8.63
CA ILE A 30 2.75 8.78 -9.44
C ILE A 30 3.42 7.75 -8.52
N MET A 31 4.07 8.23 -7.45
CA MET A 31 4.70 7.36 -6.47
C MET A 31 3.68 6.45 -5.77
N GLY A 32 2.49 6.97 -5.46
CA GLY A 32 1.37 6.20 -4.91
C GLY A 32 0.95 5.06 -5.85
N VAL A 33 0.89 5.29 -7.16
CA VAL A 33 0.60 4.24 -8.15
C VAL A 33 1.70 3.18 -8.19
N ILE A 34 2.97 3.58 -8.22
CA ILE A 34 4.11 2.66 -8.22
C ILE A 34 4.09 1.79 -6.97
N ARG A 35 3.92 2.41 -5.79
CA ARG A 35 3.88 1.72 -4.49
C ARG A 35 2.68 0.81 -4.35
N GLU A 36 1.48 1.22 -4.77
CA GLU A 36 0.30 0.35 -4.74
C GLU A 36 0.49 -0.89 -5.63
N CYS A 37 1.15 -0.73 -6.79
CA CYS A 37 1.49 -1.86 -7.66
C CYS A 37 2.49 -2.81 -6.99
N GLY A 38 3.54 -2.28 -6.35
CA GLY A 38 4.50 -3.05 -5.57
C GLY A 38 3.82 -3.82 -4.43
N GLY A 39 2.94 -3.16 -3.68
CA GLY A 39 2.19 -3.77 -2.58
C GLY A 39 1.33 -4.95 -3.03
N LYS A 40 0.57 -4.78 -4.13
CA LYS A 40 -0.25 -5.87 -4.71
C LYS A 40 0.60 -7.03 -5.23
N MET A 41 1.77 -6.74 -5.78
CA MET A 41 2.71 -7.76 -6.23
C MET A 41 3.26 -8.56 -5.05
N HIS A 42 3.80 -7.88 -4.04
CA HIS A 42 4.33 -8.52 -2.82
C HIS A 42 3.26 -9.35 -2.10
N LEU A 43 2.02 -8.85 -2.03
CA LEU A 43 0.89 -9.56 -1.44
C LEU A 43 0.62 -10.90 -2.17
N ARG A 44 0.73 -10.93 -3.50
CA ARG A 44 0.58 -12.15 -4.31
C ARG A 44 1.74 -13.14 -4.13
N GLU A 45 2.92 -12.66 -3.75
CA GLU A 45 4.11 -13.49 -3.49
C GLU A 45 4.17 -13.98 -2.03
N GLY A 46 3.23 -13.58 -1.17
CA GLY A 46 3.26 -13.88 0.26
C GLY A 46 4.27 -13.04 1.05
N GLU A 47 4.87 -12.02 0.42
CA GLU A 47 5.83 -11.10 1.04
C GLU A 47 5.07 -10.00 1.83
N PHE A 48 4.33 -10.38 2.88
CA PHE A 48 3.37 -9.50 3.57
C PHE A 48 3.99 -8.25 4.21
N GLU A 49 5.22 -8.35 4.73
CA GLU A 49 5.96 -7.21 5.31
C GLU A 49 6.32 -6.16 4.25
N LYS A 50 6.76 -6.61 3.07
CA LYS A 50 7.05 -5.72 1.94
C LYS A 50 5.75 -5.12 1.40
N ALA A 51 4.69 -5.93 1.33
CA ALA A 51 3.37 -5.46 0.92
C ALA A 51 2.85 -4.37 1.86
N HIS A 52 2.97 -4.57 3.17
CA HIS A 52 2.60 -3.59 4.18
C HIS A 52 3.36 -2.27 3.99
N THR A 53 4.69 -2.34 3.87
CA THR A 53 5.53 -1.16 3.63
C THR A 53 5.07 -0.40 2.38
N ASP A 54 4.87 -1.11 1.27
CA ASP A 54 4.44 -0.49 0.03
C ASP A 54 3.03 0.09 0.09
N PHE A 55 2.09 -0.58 0.76
CA PHE A 55 0.74 -0.04 0.95
C PHE A 55 0.73 1.19 1.86
N PHE A 56 1.59 1.23 2.87
CA PHE A 56 1.72 2.40 3.74
C PHE A 56 2.31 3.60 2.99
N GLU A 57 3.38 3.37 2.21
CA GLU A 57 3.94 4.41 1.35
C GLU A 57 2.92 4.88 0.30
N ALA A 58 2.18 3.95 -0.33
CA ALA A 58 1.13 4.31 -1.28
C ALA A 58 0.02 5.15 -0.62
N PHE A 59 -0.39 4.78 0.59
CA PHE A 59 -1.36 5.52 1.38
C PHE A 59 -0.90 6.95 1.64
N LYS A 60 0.31 7.15 2.18
CA LYS A 60 0.87 8.50 2.44
C LYS A 60 0.93 9.36 1.17
N ASN A 61 1.41 8.78 0.07
CA ASN A 61 1.50 9.47 -1.21
C ASN A 61 0.13 9.87 -1.79
N TYR A 62 -0.89 9.03 -1.61
CA TYR A 62 -2.26 9.35 -2.01
C TYR A 62 -2.93 10.34 -1.07
N ASP A 63 -2.63 10.30 0.22
CA ASP A 63 -3.11 11.28 1.19
C ASP A 63 -2.56 12.68 0.86
N GLU A 64 -1.25 12.78 0.66
CA GLU A 64 -0.56 14.03 0.30
C GLU A 64 -1.07 14.62 -1.03
N SER A 65 -1.38 13.77 -2.02
CA SER A 65 -1.93 14.21 -3.30
C SER A 65 -3.45 14.41 -3.31
N GLY A 66 -4.15 14.19 -2.18
CA GLY A 66 -5.61 14.29 -2.09
C GLY A 66 -6.38 13.21 -2.86
N SER A 67 -5.69 12.15 -3.30
CA SER A 67 -6.29 11.06 -4.08
C SER A 67 -7.27 10.23 -3.22
N PRO A 68 -8.46 9.90 -3.72
CA PRO A 68 -9.40 9.03 -3.01
C PRO A 68 -8.91 7.58 -2.89
N ARG A 69 -7.88 7.19 -3.67
CA ARG A 69 -7.28 5.85 -3.59
C ARG A 69 -6.60 5.57 -2.25
N ARG A 70 -6.34 6.60 -1.42
CA ARG A 70 -5.78 6.44 -0.08
C ARG A 70 -6.58 5.44 0.76
N THR A 71 -7.91 5.50 0.75
CA THR A 71 -8.77 4.59 1.50
C THR A 71 -8.64 3.15 1.01
N THR A 72 -8.43 2.96 -0.30
CA THR A 72 -8.15 1.62 -0.87
C THR A 72 -6.81 1.08 -0.39
N CYS A 73 -5.75 1.91 -0.42
CA CYS A 73 -4.44 1.52 0.11
C CYS A 73 -4.48 1.24 1.62
N LEU A 74 -5.27 1.99 2.37
CA LEU A 74 -5.46 1.78 3.79
C LEU A 74 -6.15 0.44 4.08
N LYS A 75 -7.17 0.05 3.29
CA LYS A 75 -7.77 -1.30 3.36
C LYS A 75 -6.71 -2.39 3.10
N TYR A 76 -5.87 -2.22 2.08
CA TYR A 76 -4.78 -3.16 1.80
C TYR A 76 -3.71 -3.19 2.90
N LEU A 77 -3.39 -2.06 3.52
CA LEU A 77 -2.48 -1.97 4.65
C LEU A 77 -2.99 -2.80 5.83
N VAL A 78 -4.26 -2.60 6.19
CA VAL A 78 -4.91 -3.33 7.29
C VAL A 78 -4.94 -4.84 6.99
N LEU A 79 -5.23 -5.23 5.74
CA LEU A 79 -5.15 -6.62 5.30
C LEU A 79 -3.73 -7.19 5.44
N ALA A 80 -2.71 -6.48 4.96
CA ALA A 80 -1.31 -6.92 5.06
C ALA A 80 -0.87 -7.05 6.53
N ASN A 81 -1.31 -6.13 7.40
CA ASN A 81 -1.05 -6.17 8.83
C ASN A 81 -1.66 -7.41 9.50
N MET A 82 -2.90 -7.78 9.13
CA MET A 82 -3.53 -9.03 9.61
C MET A 82 -2.78 -10.27 9.12
N LEU A 83 -2.34 -10.29 7.85
CA LEU A 83 -1.64 -11.44 7.26
C LEU A 83 -0.24 -11.66 7.85
N MET A 84 0.47 -10.60 8.23
CA MET A 84 1.74 -10.72 8.96
C MET A 84 1.57 -11.10 10.43
N LYS A 85 0.32 -11.18 10.94
CA LYS A 85 -0.01 -11.42 12.35
C LYS A 85 0.68 -10.43 13.30
N SER A 86 0.79 -9.17 12.85
CA SER A 86 1.38 -8.11 13.65
C SER A 86 0.43 -7.73 14.79
N GLY A 87 0.99 -7.55 15.98
CA GLY A 87 0.26 -7.00 17.14
C GLY A 87 0.15 -5.47 17.11
N ILE A 88 0.74 -4.81 16.11
CA ILE A 88 0.72 -3.35 15.98
C ILE A 88 -0.53 -2.94 15.23
N ASN A 89 -1.31 -2.02 15.79
CA ASN A 89 -2.48 -1.48 15.13
C ASN A 89 -2.06 -0.43 14.09
N PRO A 90 -2.41 -0.56 12.80
CA PRO A 90 -1.99 0.39 11.76
C PRO A 90 -2.56 1.79 12.00
N PHE A 91 -3.67 1.92 12.74
CA PHE A 91 -4.32 3.19 13.10
C PHE A 91 -3.67 3.90 14.29
N ASP A 92 -2.63 3.33 14.90
CA ASP A 92 -1.83 4.04 15.91
C ASP A 92 -0.81 5.00 15.25
N SER A 93 -0.54 4.83 13.95
CA SER A 93 0.26 5.79 13.18
C SER A 93 -0.44 7.14 13.07
N GLN A 94 0.32 8.24 13.05
CA GLN A 94 -0.24 9.59 12.96
C GLN A 94 -1.03 9.79 11.67
N GLU A 95 -0.58 9.15 10.59
CA GLU A 95 -1.15 9.25 9.25
C GLU A 95 -2.47 8.48 9.13
N ALA A 96 -2.58 7.28 9.73
CA ALA A 96 -3.80 6.48 9.63
C ALA A 96 -4.82 6.78 10.74
N LYS A 97 -4.39 7.31 11.89
CA LYS A 97 -5.27 7.61 13.03
C LYS A 97 -6.54 8.40 12.68
N PRO A 98 -6.51 9.44 11.81
CA PRO A 98 -7.71 10.18 11.43
C PRO A 98 -8.78 9.31 10.75
N TYR A 99 -8.36 8.22 10.12
CA TYR A 99 -9.23 7.32 9.35
C TYR A 99 -9.87 6.21 10.17
N LYS A 100 -9.56 6.09 11.47
CA LYS A 100 -10.01 4.99 12.32
C LYS A 100 -11.54 4.79 12.31
N ASN A 101 -12.28 5.89 12.22
CA ASN A 101 -13.75 5.92 12.23
C ASN A 101 -14.36 6.18 10.84
N ASP A 102 -13.55 6.13 9.77
CA ASP A 102 -14.06 6.28 8.41
C ASP A 102 -15.02 5.11 8.08
N PRO A 103 -16.27 5.38 7.63
CA PRO A 103 -17.25 4.34 7.36
C PRO A 103 -16.76 3.26 6.37
N GLU A 104 -15.89 3.61 5.44
CA GLU A 104 -15.36 2.67 4.46
C GLU A 104 -14.37 1.67 5.06
N ILE A 105 -13.73 2.00 6.18
CA ILE A 105 -12.70 1.15 6.80
C ILE A 105 -13.06 0.64 8.18
N LEU A 106 -14.08 1.20 8.82
CA LEU A 106 -14.51 0.85 10.18
C LEU A 106 -14.69 -0.67 10.38
N ALA A 107 -15.25 -1.36 9.38
CA ALA A 107 -15.38 -2.81 9.40
C ALA A 107 -14.02 -3.52 9.54
N MET A 108 -13.00 -3.07 8.79
CA MET A 108 -11.66 -3.63 8.84
C MET A 108 -10.91 -3.22 10.12
N THR A 109 -11.09 -1.98 10.59
CA THR A 109 -10.54 -1.52 11.88
C THR A 109 -10.97 -2.42 13.04
N ASN A 110 -12.22 -2.89 13.03
CA ASN A 110 -12.74 -3.77 14.07
C ASN A 110 -12.19 -5.20 14.00
N LEU A 111 -11.56 -5.61 12.90
CA LEU A 111 -10.90 -6.91 12.75
C LEU A 111 -9.47 -6.92 13.30
N VAL A 112 -8.85 -5.74 13.50
CA VAL A 112 -7.46 -5.60 13.98
C VAL A 112 -7.43 -5.23 15.47
N ARG A 113 -8.36 -5.79 16.25
CA ARG A 113 -8.41 -5.65 17.71
C ARG A 113 -7.69 -6.79 18.41
#